data_AF-F8E7H2-F1
#
_entry.id   AF-F8E7H2-F1
#
_cell.length_a   1.000
_cell.length_b   1.000
_cell.length_c   1.000
_cell.angle_alpha   90.00
_cell.angle_beta   90.00
_cell.angle_gamma   90.00
#
_symmetry.space_group_name_H-M   'P 1'
#
loop_
_entity.id
_entity.type
_entity.pdbx_description
1 polymer ?
#
loop_
_entity_poly.entity_id
_entity_poly.type
_entity_poly.pdbx_seq_one_letter_code
_entity_poly.pdbx_strand_id
1 'polypeptide(L)'
;MFSLPKLYYGYFLKRYKRFFVDIDYKGTVLTAHNPNTGSMRNLLKEGREVAFSKSDNPKRKLKYTLESFRVDNCWVYTNTIKVNKIVENALRDGEITELNGFREIIREYTILNSKIDFNLDINGQENLVEVKSVSLFDETHAMFPDAVTTRGQRHLRTLRESVEMGYKAYVLYIIQSDRKKFRCADEIDSRYCEIFEEIKKAGVNVLLYRNVMDIGRNVCYLERLD
;
A
#
# COMPACT_ATOMS: atom_id res chain seq x y z
N MET A 1 -3.35 -14.79 2.09
CA MET A 1 -4.07 -14.36 0.88
C MET A 1 -5.35 -13.59 1.20
N PHE A 2 -5.52 -12.45 0.55
CA PHE A 2 -6.69 -11.58 0.64
C PHE A 2 -7.62 -11.80 -0.56
N SER A 3 -8.87 -12.17 -0.33
CA SER A 3 -9.85 -12.30 -1.41
C SER A 3 -10.25 -10.95 -1.99
N LEU A 4 -10.14 -10.82 -3.31
CA LEU A 4 -10.58 -9.64 -4.04
C LEU A 4 -12.11 -9.64 -4.19
N PRO A 5 -12.75 -8.45 -4.26
CA PRO A 5 -14.15 -8.38 -4.68
C PRO A 5 -14.29 -8.89 -6.12
N LYS A 6 -15.52 -9.16 -6.58
CA LYS A 6 -15.76 -9.43 -8.00
C LYS A 6 -15.27 -8.24 -8.84
N LEU A 7 -14.33 -8.52 -9.74
CA LEU A 7 -13.73 -7.53 -10.62
C LEU A 7 -14.45 -7.46 -11.97
N TYR A 8 -14.51 -6.25 -12.49
CA TYR A 8 -14.91 -5.89 -13.84
C TYR A 8 -13.75 -5.14 -14.48
N TYR A 9 -13.66 -5.21 -15.81
CA TYR A 9 -12.54 -4.64 -16.57
C TYR A 9 -13.05 -3.62 -17.59
N GLY A 10 -12.35 -2.51 -17.71
CA GLY A 10 -12.67 -1.44 -18.64
C GLY A 10 -11.44 -0.57 -18.90
N TYR A 11 -11.65 0.59 -19.48
CA TYR A 11 -10.56 1.50 -19.86
C TYR A 11 -10.66 2.82 -19.12
N PHE A 12 -9.56 3.23 -18.49
CA PHE A 12 -9.46 4.51 -17.81
C PHE A 12 -9.64 5.65 -18.81
N LEU A 13 -10.54 6.59 -18.49
CA LEU A 13 -10.71 7.81 -19.27
C LEU A 13 -10.01 8.98 -18.58
N LYS A 14 -10.43 9.29 -17.35
CA LYS A 14 -9.85 10.42 -16.60
C LYS A 14 -10.08 10.28 -15.10
N ARG A 15 -9.20 10.93 -14.33
CA ARG A 15 -9.35 11.16 -12.89
C ARG A 15 -9.60 12.65 -12.65
N TYR A 16 -10.55 12.98 -11.78
CA TYR A 16 -10.84 14.36 -11.40
C TYR A 16 -11.29 14.45 -9.95
N LYS A 17 -11.17 15.66 -9.38
CA LYS A 17 -11.52 15.95 -7.98
C LYS A 17 -10.94 14.93 -6.97
N ARG A 18 -9.76 14.36 -7.31
CA ARG A 18 -9.01 13.29 -6.61
C ARG A 18 -9.74 11.95 -6.46
N PHE A 19 -11.04 11.93 -6.21
CA PHE A 19 -11.81 10.75 -5.81
C PHE A 19 -12.74 10.19 -6.89
N PHE A 20 -12.76 10.78 -8.08
CA PHE A 20 -13.63 10.36 -9.18
C PHE A 20 -12.76 9.91 -10.35
N VAL A 21 -13.12 8.75 -10.90
CA VAL A 21 -12.53 8.22 -12.12
C VAL A 21 -13.65 7.80 -13.05
N ASP A 22 -13.59 8.26 -14.29
CA ASP A 22 -14.47 7.78 -15.35
C ASP A 22 -13.78 6.61 -16.08
N ILE A 23 -14.53 5.55 -16.31
CA ILE A 23 -14.10 4.30 -16.93
C ILE A 23 -15.05 4.00 -18.09
N ASP A 24 -14.52 3.74 -19.27
CA ASP A 24 -15.30 3.13 -20.34
C ASP A 24 -15.45 1.63 -20.06
N TYR A 25 -16.68 1.21 -19.86
CA TYR A 25 -17.07 -0.17 -19.72
C TYR A 25 -18.05 -0.54 -20.83
N LYS A 26 -17.54 -1.23 -21.86
CA LYS A 26 -18.33 -1.73 -23.00
C LYS A 26 -19.09 -0.60 -23.73
N GLY A 27 -18.45 0.55 -23.94
CA GLY A 27 -19.01 1.72 -24.61
C GLY A 27 -19.88 2.60 -23.70
N THR A 28 -19.98 2.27 -22.40
CA THR A 28 -20.70 3.08 -21.41
C THR A 28 -19.72 3.69 -20.42
N VAL A 29 -19.78 5.00 -20.24
CA VAL A 29 -18.98 5.71 -19.24
C VAL A 29 -19.56 5.48 -17.84
N LEU A 30 -18.78 4.86 -16.97
CA LEU A 30 -19.08 4.66 -15.56
C LEU A 30 -18.19 5.55 -14.70
N THR A 31 -18.77 6.21 -13.69
CA THR A 31 -17.99 6.91 -12.67
C THR A 31 -17.77 6.01 -11.46
N ALA A 32 -16.49 5.77 -11.13
CA ALA A 32 -16.02 5.01 -9.99
C ALA A 32 -15.37 5.91 -8.94
N HIS A 33 -15.45 5.47 -7.68
CA HIS A 33 -14.65 6.03 -6.61
C HIS A 33 -13.19 5.66 -6.80
N ASN A 34 -12.30 6.65 -6.76
CA ASN A 34 -10.87 6.43 -6.63
C ASN A 34 -10.44 6.53 -5.15
N PRO A 35 -10.08 5.41 -4.50
CA PRO A 35 -9.67 5.36 -3.10
C PRO A 35 -8.23 5.86 -2.84
N ASN A 36 -7.45 6.15 -3.88
CA ASN A 36 -6.07 6.62 -3.75
C ASN A 36 -5.98 8.16 -3.82
N THR A 37 -5.56 8.80 -2.74
CA THR A 37 -5.38 10.27 -2.70
C THR A 37 -4.05 10.75 -3.25
N GLY A 38 -3.09 9.86 -3.46
CA GLY A 38 -1.77 10.17 -3.99
C GLY A 38 -1.80 10.74 -5.41
N SER A 39 -0.62 11.07 -5.91
CA SER A 39 -0.42 11.59 -7.27
C SER A 39 -0.94 10.59 -8.31
N MET A 40 -0.78 9.28 -8.04
CA MET A 40 -0.96 8.20 -9.01
C MET A 40 -0.14 8.45 -10.29
N ARG A 41 1.01 9.11 -10.14
CA ARG A 41 1.95 9.36 -11.22
C ARG A 41 2.29 8.03 -11.92
N ASN A 42 2.43 8.07 -13.24
CA ASN A 42 2.67 6.92 -14.12
C ASN A 42 1.47 5.97 -14.33
N LEU A 43 0.33 6.19 -13.66
CA LEU A 43 -0.89 5.37 -13.81
C LEU A 43 -1.98 6.03 -14.67
N LEU A 44 -2.10 7.36 -14.61
CA LEU A 44 -3.22 8.11 -15.20
C LEU A 44 -3.08 8.35 -16.71
N LYS A 45 -2.93 7.29 -17.50
CA LYS A 45 -2.92 7.36 -18.98
C LYS A 45 -4.27 6.91 -19.52
N GLU A 46 -4.95 7.78 -20.27
CA GLU A 46 -6.20 7.45 -20.98
C GLU A 46 -6.04 6.20 -21.85
N GLY A 47 -7.08 5.37 -21.88
CA GLY A 47 -7.09 4.08 -22.59
C GLY A 47 -6.38 2.95 -21.85
N ARG A 48 -5.82 3.18 -20.66
CA ARG A 48 -5.21 2.11 -19.85
C ARG A 48 -6.29 1.18 -19.30
N GLU A 49 -6.06 -0.11 -19.40
CA GLU A 49 -6.96 -1.10 -18.81
C GLU A 49 -6.97 -0.97 -17.27
N VAL A 50 -8.15 -1.05 -16.68
CA VAL A 50 -8.39 -0.96 -15.24
C VAL A 50 -9.29 -2.08 -14.77
N ALA A 51 -9.05 -2.55 -13.54
CA ALA A 51 -10.00 -3.37 -12.82
C ALA A 51 -10.76 -2.52 -11.80
N PHE A 52 -12.06 -2.73 -11.72
CA PHE A 52 -12.93 -2.04 -10.78
C PHE A 52 -13.94 -3.02 -10.18
N SER A 53 -14.42 -2.71 -8.98
CA SER A 53 -15.45 -3.48 -8.29
C SER A 53 -16.78 -2.74 -8.27
N LYS A 54 -17.86 -3.48 -8.05
CA LYS A 54 -19.20 -2.94 -7.83
C LYS A 54 -19.63 -3.24 -6.40
N SER A 55 -20.19 -2.25 -5.72
CA SER A 55 -20.80 -2.40 -4.41
C SER A 55 -22.32 -2.53 -4.54
N ASP A 56 -22.89 -3.46 -3.79
CA ASP A 56 -24.34 -3.63 -3.67
C ASP A 56 -24.97 -2.77 -2.55
N ASN A 57 -24.16 -2.06 -1.75
CA ASN A 57 -24.66 -1.14 -0.73
C ASN A 57 -25.47 0.01 -1.37
N PRO A 58 -26.80 0.08 -1.15
CA PRO A 58 -27.65 1.08 -1.78
C PRO A 58 -27.39 2.50 -1.28
N LYS A 59 -26.73 2.68 -0.12
CA LYS A 59 -26.39 3.98 0.46
C LYS A 59 -25.16 4.62 -0.20
N ARG A 60 -24.41 3.89 -1.04
CA ARG A 60 -23.21 4.44 -1.67
C ARG A 60 -23.56 5.39 -2.81
N LYS A 61 -22.98 6.60 -2.74
CA LYS A 61 -23.08 7.62 -3.80
C LYS A 61 -22.46 7.15 -5.12
N LEU A 62 -21.31 6.48 -5.06
CA LEU A 62 -20.64 5.86 -6.20
C LEU A 62 -20.71 4.34 -6.06
N LYS A 63 -21.35 3.68 -7.03
CA LYS A 63 -21.55 2.22 -7.03
C LYS A 63 -20.27 1.45 -7.32
N TYR A 64 -19.34 2.06 -8.04
CA TYR A 64 -18.10 1.43 -8.49
C TYR A 64 -16.89 1.93 -7.69
N THR A 65 -15.86 1.10 -7.56
CA THR A 65 -14.59 1.47 -6.94
C THR A 65 -13.45 1.01 -7.85
N LEU A 66 -12.54 1.90 -8.17
CA LEU A 66 -11.33 1.58 -8.90
C LEU A 66 -10.40 0.74 -8.00
N GLU A 67 -10.00 -0.44 -8.47
CA GLU A 67 -9.18 -1.37 -7.70
C GLU A 67 -7.73 -1.35 -8.19
N SER A 68 -7.50 -1.40 -9.50
CA SER A 68 -6.15 -1.49 -10.07
C SER A 68 -6.05 -0.95 -11.50
N PHE A 69 -4.82 -0.68 -11.92
CA PHE A 69 -4.45 -0.39 -13.30
C PHE A 69 -3.59 -1.51 -13.85
N ARG A 70 -3.79 -1.86 -15.13
CA ARG A 70 -2.87 -2.72 -15.86
C ARG A 70 -1.65 -1.92 -16.29
N VAL A 71 -0.47 -2.33 -15.87
CA VAL A 71 0.80 -1.72 -16.26
C VAL A 71 1.77 -2.81 -16.64
N ASP A 72 2.36 -2.69 -17.82
CA ASP A 72 3.19 -3.73 -18.42
C ASP A 72 2.44 -5.08 -18.36
N ASN A 73 3.00 -6.09 -17.69
CA ASN A 73 2.38 -7.41 -17.55
C ASN A 73 1.73 -7.65 -16.17
N CYS A 74 1.59 -6.62 -15.34
CA CYS A 74 1.08 -6.75 -13.97
C CYS A 74 -0.12 -5.83 -13.68
N TRP A 75 -0.84 -6.14 -12.61
CA TRP A 75 -1.90 -5.29 -12.07
C TRP A 75 -1.36 -4.50 -10.88
N VAL A 76 -1.27 -3.18 -11.04
CA VAL A 76 -0.90 -2.27 -9.97
C VAL A 76 -2.13 -1.99 -9.12
N TYR A 77 -2.18 -2.59 -7.92
CA TYR A 77 -3.29 -2.38 -6.99
C TYR A 77 -3.23 -0.97 -6.41
N THR A 78 -4.30 -0.19 -6.60
CA THR A 78 -4.36 1.22 -6.22
C THR A 78 -5.32 1.51 -5.08
N ASN A 79 -6.09 0.52 -4.63
CA ASN A 79 -7.01 0.69 -3.52
C ASN A 79 -6.30 0.69 -2.16
N THR A 80 -5.73 1.85 -1.82
CA THR A 80 -4.96 2.07 -0.58
C THR A 80 -5.76 1.83 0.69
N ILE A 81 -7.09 1.94 0.66
CA ILE A 81 -7.97 1.64 1.82
C ILE A 81 -7.89 0.16 2.22
N LYS A 82 -7.56 -0.73 1.28
CA LYS A 82 -7.49 -2.19 1.53
C LYS A 82 -6.10 -2.68 1.85
N VAL A 83 -5.05 -1.87 1.69
CA VAL A 83 -3.66 -2.32 1.84
C VAL A 83 -3.40 -2.84 3.26
N ASN A 84 -3.82 -2.14 4.31
CA ASN A 84 -3.68 -2.65 5.68
C ASN A 84 -4.42 -3.97 5.89
N LYS A 85 -5.57 -4.17 5.24
CA LYS A 85 -6.29 -5.45 5.31
C LYS A 85 -5.58 -6.58 4.55
N ILE A 86 -4.93 -6.27 3.42
CA ILE A 86 -4.07 -7.22 2.70
C ILE A 86 -2.89 -7.62 3.58
N VAL A 87 -2.23 -6.66 4.23
CA VAL A 87 -1.13 -6.91 5.16
C VAL A 87 -1.59 -7.72 6.37
N GLU A 88 -2.73 -7.40 6.98
CA GLU A 88 -3.27 -8.18 8.10
C GLU A 88 -3.52 -9.64 7.71
N ASN A 89 -4.08 -9.91 6.52
CA ASN A 89 -4.23 -11.27 6.02
C ASN A 89 -2.88 -11.94 5.78
N ALA A 90 -1.92 -11.25 5.18
CA ALA A 90 -0.58 -11.78 4.93
C ALA A 90 0.19 -12.12 6.23
N LEU A 91 0.06 -11.28 7.26
CA LEU A 91 0.57 -11.57 8.61
C LEU A 91 -0.05 -12.85 9.16
N ARG A 92 -1.38 -12.97 9.13
CA ARG A 92 -2.10 -14.14 9.67
C ARG A 92 -1.82 -15.44 8.91
N ASP A 93 -1.64 -15.34 7.60
CA ASP A 93 -1.38 -16.48 6.73
C ASP A 93 0.12 -16.85 6.68
N GLY A 94 0.96 -16.13 7.42
CA GLY A 94 2.38 -16.41 7.55
C GLY A 94 3.23 -16.02 6.33
N GLU A 95 2.69 -15.20 5.43
CA GLU A 95 3.38 -14.72 4.22
C GLU A 95 4.52 -13.74 4.59
N ILE A 96 4.38 -12.99 5.68
CA ILE A 96 5.42 -12.07 6.19
C ILE A 96 6.26 -12.79 7.24
N THR A 97 7.25 -13.54 6.77
CA THR A 97 7.99 -14.51 7.60
C THR A 97 8.72 -13.90 8.80
N GLU A 98 9.20 -12.66 8.70
CA GLU A 98 9.89 -11.93 9.78
C GLU A 98 8.99 -11.63 10.98
N LEU A 99 7.67 -11.69 10.79
CA LEU A 99 6.67 -11.34 11.79
C LEU A 99 5.77 -12.52 12.16
N ASN A 100 6.16 -13.75 11.81
CA ASN A 100 5.41 -14.96 12.14
C ASN A 100 5.41 -15.25 13.66
N GLY A 101 4.39 -15.98 14.12
CA GLY A 101 4.30 -16.45 15.50
C GLY A 101 3.78 -15.40 16.50
N PHE A 102 3.20 -14.30 16.03
CA PHE A 102 2.52 -13.36 16.92
C PHE A 102 1.26 -13.99 17.54
N ARG A 103 1.01 -13.69 18.81
CA ARG A 103 -0.18 -14.15 19.55
C ARG A 103 -1.35 -13.17 19.42
N GLU A 104 -1.03 -11.89 19.39
CA GLU A 104 -2.01 -10.81 19.32
C GLU A 104 -1.58 -9.77 18.27
N ILE A 105 -2.59 -9.12 17.67
CA ILE A 105 -2.43 -8.03 16.73
C ILE A 105 -3.38 -6.89 17.11
N ILE A 106 -2.81 -5.75 17.49
CA ILE A 106 -3.54 -4.52 17.76
C ILE A 106 -3.40 -3.62 16.53
N ARG A 107 -4.53 -3.23 15.97
CA ARG A 107 -4.60 -2.30 14.82
C ARG A 107 -4.60 -0.86 15.30
N GLU A 108 -4.07 0.04 14.47
CA GLU A 108 -4.15 1.48 14.71
C GLU A 108 -3.60 1.85 16.11
N TYR A 109 -2.48 1.22 16.47
CA TYR A 109 -1.86 1.31 17.78
C TYR A 109 -1.31 2.71 18.01
N THR A 110 -1.74 3.33 19.11
CA THR A 110 -1.34 4.70 19.45
C THR A 110 -0.10 4.66 20.32
N ILE A 111 0.96 5.34 19.86
CA ILE A 111 2.23 5.46 20.59
C ILE A 111 2.79 6.86 20.35
N LEU A 112 3.26 7.50 21.42
CA LEU A 112 3.68 8.89 21.42
C LEU A 112 2.58 9.79 20.81
N ASN A 113 2.90 10.52 19.73
CA ASN A 113 1.98 11.42 19.03
C ASN A 113 1.52 10.86 17.67
N SER A 114 1.61 9.54 17.49
CA SER A 114 1.33 8.87 16.23
C SER A 114 0.46 7.63 16.43
N LYS A 115 -0.08 7.17 15.31
CA LYS A 115 -0.87 5.95 15.21
C LYS A 115 -0.22 5.08 14.16
N ILE A 116 0.40 3.99 14.61
CA ILE A 116 1.07 3.00 13.77
C ILE A 116 0.06 1.93 13.37
N ASP A 117 0.19 1.39 12.16
CA ASP A 117 -0.83 0.51 11.59
C ASP A 117 -1.05 -0.76 12.43
N PHE A 118 0.03 -1.38 12.92
CA PHE A 118 -0.05 -2.58 13.77
C PHE A 118 0.96 -2.59 14.92
N ASN A 119 0.57 -3.24 16.00
CA ASN A 119 1.46 -3.74 17.05
C ASN A 119 1.24 -5.25 17.21
N LEU A 120 2.31 -6.04 17.15
CA LEU A 120 2.27 -7.50 17.24
C LEU A 120 3.04 -7.98 18.47
N ASP A 121 2.41 -8.81 19.30
CA ASP A 121 3.10 -9.51 20.40
C ASP A 121 3.68 -10.83 19.89
N ILE A 122 5.01 -10.88 19.75
CA ILE A 122 5.76 -12.10 19.42
C ILE A 122 6.57 -12.51 20.65
N ASN A 123 6.12 -13.56 21.35
CA ASN A 123 6.79 -14.10 22.54
C ASN A 123 7.06 -13.08 23.66
N GLY A 124 6.17 -12.12 23.88
CA GLY A 124 6.31 -11.06 24.89
C GLY A 124 7.07 -9.83 24.40
N GLN A 125 7.53 -9.81 23.14
CA GLN A 125 8.13 -8.66 22.50
C GLN A 125 7.10 -7.93 21.64
N GLU A 126 6.94 -6.63 21.89
CA GLU A 126 6.11 -5.75 21.07
C GLU A 126 6.83 -5.38 19.76
N ASN A 127 6.14 -5.58 18.63
CA ASN A 127 6.63 -5.32 17.28
C ASN A 127 5.71 -4.32 16.57
N LEU A 128 6.18 -3.08 16.39
CA LEU A 128 5.46 -2.03 15.67
C LEU A 128 5.68 -2.17 14.16
N VAL A 129 4.60 -2.14 13.38
CA VAL A 129 4.64 -2.27 11.92
C VAL A 129 3.87 -1.13 11.28
N GLU A 130 4.59 -0.25 10.58
CA GLU A 130 4.01 0.79 9.75
C GLU A 130 4.02 0.36 8.28
N VAL A 131 2.87 0.43 7.62
CA VAL A 131 2.67 0.02 6.24
C VAL A 131 2.74 1.23 5.31
N LYS A 132 3.48 1.08 4.21
CA LYS A 132 3.55 2.06 3.12
C LYS A 132 3.15 1.41 1.81
N SER A 133 2.08 1.90 1.17
CA SER A 133 1.73 1.47 -0.18
C SER A 133 2.57 2.21 -1.21
N VAL A 134 3.28 1.48 -2.06
CA VAL A 134 4.22 2.02 -3.05
C VAL A 134 3.68 1.78 -4.45
N SER A 135 3.10 2.81 -5.05
CA SER A 135 2.57 2.78 -6.43
C SER A 135 3.34 3.67 -7.41
N LEU A 136 4.33 4.43 -6.94
CA LEU A 136 5.24 5.18 -7.79
C LEU A 136 6.41 4.27 -8.18
N PHE A 137 6.81 4.33 -9.45
CA PHE A 137 7.92 3.55 -9.99
C PHE A 137 8.49 4.22 -11.24
N ASP A 138 9.75 3.95 -11.55
CA ASP A 138 10.38 4.23 -12.84
C ASP A 138 10.61 2.92 -13.63
N GLU A 139 11.47 2.93 -14.63
CA GLU A 139 11.80 1.75 -15.43
C GLU A 139 12.38 0.60 -14.58
N THR A 140 13.01 0.91 -13.45
CA THR A 140 13.84 0.00 -12.67
C THR A 140 13.45 -0.11 -11.19
N HIS A 141 12.97 0.97 -10.57
CA HIS A 141 12.72 1.07 -9.14
C HIS A 141 11.25 1.32 -8.83
N ALA A 142 10.74 0.69 -7.77
CA ALA A 142 9.63 1.20 -7.00
C ALA A 142 10.12 2.29 -6.04
N MET A 143 9.31 3.32 -5.81
CA MET A 143 9.76 4.53 -5.14
C MET A 143 8.72 5.08 -4.19
N PHE A 144 9.16 5.57 -3.03
CA PHE A 144 8.30 6.23 -2.06
C PHE A 144 9.01 7.44 -1.45
N PRO A 145 8.32 8.57 -1.19
CA PRO A 145 6.89 8.81 -1.41
C PRO A 145 6.58 9.31 -2.83
N ASP A 146 5.29 9.42 -3.17
CA ASP A 146 4.83 9.99 -4.45
C ASP A 146 4.39 11.46 -4.37
N ALA A 147 4.46 12.04 -3.17
CA ALA A 147 4.32 13.45 -2.86
C ALA A 147 4.97 13.72 -1.48
N VAL A 148 5.29 14.99 -1.18
CA VAL A 148 5.77 15.40 0.15
C VAL A 148 4.83 14.90 1.25
N THR A 149 5.36 14.22 2.27
CA THR A 149 4.57 13.50 3.29
C THR A 149 5.03 13.77 4.72
N THR A 150 4.60 14.89 5.29
CA THR A 150 4.88 15.23 6.70
C THR A 150 4.32 14.19 7.69
N ARG A 151 3.18 13.57 7.38
CA ARG A 151 2.64 12.43 8.15
C ARG A 151 3.58 11.23 8.08
N GLY A 152 4.07 10.87 6.90
CA GLY A 152 5.01 9.77 6.72
C GLY A 152 6.31 10.01 7.50
N GLN A 153 6.85 11.22 7.41
CA GLN A 153 8.04 11.65 8.18
C GLN A 153 7.82 11.50 9.69
N ARG A 154 6.67 11.95 10.22
CA ARG A 154 6.33 11.80 11.65
C ARG A 154 6.29 10.33 12.08
N HIS A 155 5.67 9.47 11.29
CA HIS A 155 5.58 8.03 11.61
C HIS A 155 6.96 7.37 11.63
N LEU A 156 7.86 7.74 10.70
CA LEU A 156 9.24 7.23 10.74
C LEU A 156 9.98 7.66 12.01
N ARG A 157 9.85 8.93 12.43
CA ARG A 157 10.45 9.38 13.70
C ARG A 157 9.88 8.63 14.91
N THR A 158 8.57 8.40 14.95
CA THR A 158 7.94 7.59 15.99
C THR A 158 8.52 6.18 16.04
N LEU A 159 8.71 5.51 14.89
CA LEU A 159 9.32 4.18 14.88
C LEU A 159 10.76 4.21 15.40
N ARG A 160 11.54 5.23 15.03
CA ARG A 160 12.90 5.41 15.56
C ARG A 160 12.89 5.53 17.08
N GLU A 161 12.08 6.43 17.62
CA GLU A 161 11.95 6.66 19.08
C GLU A 161 11.45 5.41 19.80
N SER A 162 10.58 4.61 19.18
CA SER A 162 10.07 3.37 19.78
C SER A 162 11.15 2.31 20.00
N VAL A 163 12.24 2.32 19.22
CA VAL A 163 13.34 1.36 19.41
C VAL A 163 14.03 1.59 20.76
N GLU A 164 14.23 2.86 21.14
CA GLU A 164 14.81 3.22 22.45
C GLU A 164 13.88 2.85 23.62
N MET A 165 12.58 2.80 23.37
CA MET A 165 11.56 2.34 24.33
C MET A 165 11.47 0.81 24.44
N GLY A 166 12.30 0.07 23.69
CA GLY A 166 12.36 -1.40 23.73
C GLY A 166 11.46 -2.11 22.71
N TYR A 167 10.79 -1.39 21.81
CA TYR A 167 10.03 -2.01 20.73
C TYR A 167 10.96 -2.55 19.63
N LYS A 168 10.54 -3.63 18.97
CA LYS A 168 11.02 -3.93 17.62
C LYS A 168 10.18 -3.13 16.63
N ALA A 169 10.82 -2.40 15.73
CA ALA A 169 10.11 -1.53 14.80
C ALA A 169 10.35 -1.97 13.35
N TYR A 170 9.31 -1.88 12.53
CA TYR A 170 9.31 -2.26 11.12
C TYR A 170 8.62 -1.18 10.28
N VAL A 171 9.24 -0.82 9.16
CA VAL A 171 8.55 -0.18 8.04
C VAL A 171 8.38 -1.21 6.94
N LEU A 172 7.12 -1.51 6.62
CA LEU A 172 6.75 -2.48 5.59
C LEU A 172 6.27 -1.74 4.33
N TYR A 173 7.12 -1.72 3.30
CA TYR A 173 6.76 -1.19 1.99
C TYR A 173 6.10 -2.26 1.14
N ILE A 174 4.84 -2.02 0.77
CA ILE A 174 4.05 -2.85 -0.11
C ILE A 174 4.16 -2.31 -1.54
N ILE A 175 5.03 -2.95 -2.32
CA ILE A 175 5.29 -2.63 -3.72
C ILE A 175 4.13 -3.14 -4.58
N GLN A 176 3.43 -2.22 -5.24
CA GLN A 176 2.27 -2.54 -6.06
C GLN A 176 2.64 -2.87 -7.52
N SER A 177 3.86 -2.52 -7.96
CA SER A 177 4.38 -2.84 -9.29
C SER A 177 5.16 -4.15 -9.32
N ASP A 178 5.69 -4.51 -10.48
CA ASP A 178 6.62 -5.63 -10.68
C ASP A 178 8.11 -5.25 -10.51
N ARG A 179 8.40 -4.01 -10.10
CA ARG A 179 9.77 -3.56 -9.87
C ARG A 179 10.34 -4.21 -8.61
N LYS A 180 11.49 -4.86 -8.77
CA LYS A 180 12.17 -5.58 -7.68
C LYS A 180 13.04 -4.69 -6.81
N LYS A 181 13.52 -3.56 -7.35
CA LYS A 181 14.36 -2.63 -6.61
C LYS A 181 13.52 -1.54 -5.97
N PHE A 182 13.90 -1.13 -4.77
CA PHE A 182 13.28 -0.02 -4.07
C PHE A 182 14.29 1.10 -3.81
N ARG A 183 13.84 2.35 -3.95
CA ARG A 183 14.58 3.51 -3.45
C ARG A 183 13.64 4.53 -2.84
N CYS A 184 14.17 5.37 -1.97
CA CYS A 184 13.47 6.57 -1.57
C CYS A 184 13.46 7.59 -2.72
N ALA A 185 12.36 8.32 -2.89
CA ALA A 185 12.19 9.35 -3.90
C ALA A 185 12.69 10.71 -3.38
N ASP A 186 14.01 10.87 -3.31
CA ASP A 186 14.68 12.08 -2.80
C ASP A 186 14.27 13.33 -3.57
N GLU A 187 14.06 13.18 -4.88
CA GLU A 187 13.60 14.24 -5.77
C GLU A 187 12.16 14.72 -5.46
N ILE A 188 11.41 13.98 -4.63
CA ILE A 188 10.04 14.32 -4.22
C ILE A 188 9.99 14.80 -2.77
N ASP A 189 10.67 14.11 -1.85
CA ASP A 189 10.71 14.44 -0.43
C ASP A 189 12.05 14.02 0.18
N SER A 190 13.09 14.86 -0.04
CA SER A 190 14.43 14.62 0.51
C SER A 190 14.43 14.48 2.03
N ARG A 191 13.58 15.23 2.73
CA ARG A 191 13.45 15.14 4.18
C ARG A 191 12.94 13.76 4.62
N TYR A 192 12.01 13.16 3.88
CA TYR A 192 11.60 11.78 4.15
C TYR A 192 12.76 10.80 3.94
N CYS A 193 13.57 10.99 2.90
CA CYS A 193 14.70 10.13 2.59
C CYS A 193 15.85 10.24 3.62
N GLU A 194 16.13 11.44 4.12
CA GLU A 194 17.05 11.63 5.25
C GLU A 194 16.60 10.84 6.47
N ILE A 195 15.32 10.96 6.85
CA ILE A 195 14.76 10.24 8.01
C ILE A 195 14.77 8.74 7.76
N PHE A 196 14.49 8.29 6.53
CA PHE A 196 14.54 6.89 6.15
C PHE A 196 15.94 6.28 6.39
N GLU A 197 17.01 7.01 6.11
CA GLU A 197 18.37 6.56 6.44
C GLU A 197 18.67 6.67 7.95
N GLU A 198 18.14 7.67 8.65
CA GLU A 198 18.24 7.78 10.12
C GLU A 198 17.61 6.58 10.82
N ILE A 199 16.40 6.15 10.43
CA ILE A 199 15.70 5.04 11.10
C ILE A 199 16.40 3.69 10.90
N LYS A 200 17.00 3.48 9.71
CA LYS A 200 17.77 2.26 9.42
C LYS A 200 18.97 2.15 10.35
N LYS A 201 19.70 3.26 10.53
CA LYS A 201 20.84 3.33 11.47
C LYS A 201 20.41 3.13 12.92
N ALA A 202 19.19 3.53 13.28
CA ALA A 202 18.63 3.36 14.61
C ALA A 202 18.04 1.96 14.87
N GLY A 203 18.14 1.02 13.92
CA GLY A 203 17.68 -0.36 14.12
C GLY A 203 16.20 -0.62 13.78
N VAL A 204 15.53 0.31 13.08
CA VAL A 204 14.22 0.03 12.47
C VAL A 204 14.42 -0.87 11.26
N ASN A 205 13.70 -2.00 11.22
CA ASN A 205 13.77 -2.97 10.13
C ASN A 205 12.97 -2.47 8.92
N VAL A 206 13.55 -2.57 7.73
CA VAL A 206 12.87 -2.20 6.49
C VAL A 206 12.55 -3.48 5.72
N LEU A 207 11.26 -3.72 5.50
CA LEU A 207 10.76 -4.87 4.77
C LEU A 207 10.14 -4.42 3.45
N LEU A 208 10.46 -5.13 2.38
CA LEU A 208 9.93 -4.93 1.04
C LEU A 208 9.14 -6.18 0.65
N TYR A 209 7.85 -6.00 0.39
CA TYR A 209 6.98 -7.05 -0.10
C TYR A 209 6.26 -6.56 -1.34
N ARG A 210 6.18 -7.40 -2.36
CA ARG A 210 5.36 -7.18 -3.54
C ARG A 210 3.94 -7.66 -3.28
N ASN A 211 2.95 -6.84 -3.59
CA ASN A 211 1.56 -7.27 -3.65
C ASN A 211 1.27 -7.86 -5.02
N VAL A 212 1.08 -9.18 -5.08
CA VAL A 212 0.71 -9.89 -6.29
C VAL A 212 -0.80 -10.02 -6.36
N MET A 213 -1.39 -9.41 -7.39
CA MET A 213 -2.81 -9.53 -7.70
C MET A 213 -3.02 -10.67 -8.69
N ASP A 214 -3.38 -11.85 -8.18
CA ASP A 214 -3.69 -13.04 -8.97
C ASP A 214 -5.17 -13.02 -9.37
N ILE A 215 -5.42 -12.65 -10.63
CA ILE A 215 -6.75 -12.58 -11.21
C ILE A 215 -7.39 -13.96 -11.35
N GLY A 216 -6.62 -15.00 -11.69
CA GLY A 216 -7.14 -16.35 -11.89
C GLY A 216 -7.68 -16.95 -10.59
N ARG A 217 -7.03 -16.63 -9.48
CA ARG A 217 -7.46 -17.05 -8.13
C ARG A 217 -8.32 -16.01 -7.42
N ASN A 218 -8.47 -14.82 -7.99
CA ASN A 218 -9.19 -13.68 -7.41
C ASN A 218 -8.69 -13.33 -5.99
N VAL A 219 -7.36 -13.28 -5.82
CA VAL A 219 -6.71 -12.95 -4.54
C VAL A 219 -5.56 -11.97 -4.71
N CYS A 220 -5.22 -11.28 -3.62
CA CYS A 220 -3.92 -10.65 -3.41
C CYS A 220 -3.11 -11.47 -2.41
N TYR A 221 -1.81 -11.58 -2.64
CA TYR A 221 -0.87 -12.19 -1.70
C TYR A 221 0.46 -11.45 -1.75
N LEU A 222 1.26 -11.55 -0.69
CA LEU A 222 2.53 -10.84 -0.58
C LEU A 222 3.71 -11.78 -0.86
N GLU A 223 4.65 -11.32 -1.67
CA GLU A 223 5.93 -11.98 -1.93
C GLU A 223 7.08 -11.12 -1.40
N ARG A 224 8.01 -11.71 -0.66
CA ARG A 224 9.21 -10.99 -0.21
C ARG A 224 10.05 -10.56 -1.40
N LEU A 225 10.54 -9.32 -1.37
CA LEU A 225 11.58 -8.83 -2.27
C LEU A 225 12.92 -8.75 -1.54
N ASP A 226 13.95 -9.37 -2.10
CA ASP A 226 15.32 -9.29 -1.59
C ASP A 226 15.96 -7.91 -1.85
#